data_AF-A0A3A6NDI5-F1
#
_entry.id   AF-A0A3A6NDI5-F1
#
_cell.length_a   1.000
_cell.length_b   1.000
_cell.length_c   1.000
_cell.angle_alpha   90.00
_cell.angle_beta   90.00
_cell.angle_gamma   90.00
#
_symmetry.space_group_name_H-M   'P 1'
#
loop_
_entity.id
_entity.type
_entity.pdbx_description
1 polymer ?
#
loop_
_entity_poly.entity_id
_entity_poly.type
_entity_poly.pdbx_seq_one_letter_code
_entity_poly.pdbx_strand_id
1 'polypeptide(L)'
;MLKGYYNDRLLDGHDRVRLDRGWRPNLIVEGCNRLLAALMKGQPGLAGILYLAVGEGFREWDAALPLPQPAATRLAREILRRPIANEEIIFLDSAGLPAAAPTGRLQISIALTRADFPAGGFQPVREFGLFGGNATAEPGSGLLLNHVIHPRIDITPGLTLHRTLRLDFSQMFAAREEIPGLGAGLPVRSIDGVGEVYGPALAAAGVNTLHDFLAMNPLAPPAGIPAGKLREFRAKARMVMALTVGLTPFAALSHLSISDLLREDPQTLAAMAGTFTITADMASALQEELMPLQVALDERQLQQMTLGSLLQGA
;
A
#
# COMPACT_ATOMS: atom_id res chain seq x y z
N MET A 1 -3.36 4.46 10.07
CA MET A 1 -4.41 3.87 9.21
C MET A 1 -4.14 2.37 9.08
N LEU A 2 -5.12 1.51 9.33
CA LEU A 2 -4.99 0.05 9.16
C LEU A 2 -4.69 -0.27 7.69
N LYS A 3 -3.70 -1.12 7.44
CA LYS A 3 -3.36 -1.61 6.10
C LYS A 3 -3.60 -3.12 6.03
N GLY A 4 -3.91 -3.60 4.84
CA GLY A 4 -3.94 -5.02 4.59
C GLY A 4 -3.34 -5.40 3.25
N TYR A 5 -2.79 -6.61 3.23
CA TYR A 5 -2.15 -7.21 2.07
C TYR A 5 -2.63 -8.64 1.93
N TYR A 6 -2.53 -9.19 0.72
CA TYR A 6 -2.81 -10.58 0.46
C TYR A 6 -1.85 -11.16 -0.58
N ASN A 7 -1.66 -12.47 -0.52
CA ASN A 7 -0.96 -13.26 -1.52
C ASN A 7 -1.80 -14.50 -1.83
N ASP A 8 -2.03 -14.73 -3.12
CA ASP A 8 -2.74 -15.90 -3.63
C ASP A 8 -1.75 -16.76 -4.42
N ARG A 9 -1.64 -18.03 -4.02
CA ARG A 9 -0.85 -19.07 -4.69
C ARG A 9 -1.76 -20.23 -5.06
N LEU A 10 -1.77 -20.60 -6.34
CA LEU A 10 -2.48 -21.78 -6.83
C LEU A 10 -1.47 -22.91 -7.00
N LEU A 11 -1.64 -23.98 -6.25
CA LEU A 11 -0.80 -25.17 -6.28
C LEU A 11 -1.54 -26.30 -6.97
N ASP A 12 -0.82 -27.19 -7.66
CA ASP A 12 -1.39 -28.45 -8.15
C ASP A 12 -1.27 -29.58 -7.12
N GLY A 13 -1.79 -30.76 -7.45
CA GLY A 13 -1.74 -31.95 -6.58
C GLY A 13 -0.35 -32.48 -6.25
N HIS A 14 0.73 -31.88 -6.78
CA HIS A 14 2.12 -32.18 -6.43
C HIS A 14 2.81 -30.96 -5.77
N ASP A 15 2.03 -30.03 -5.20
CA ASP A 15 2.48 -28.78 -4.57
C ASP A 15 3.26 -27.83 -5.49
N ARG A 16 3.15 -28.00 -6.82
CA ARG A 16 3.83 -27.10 -7.77
C ARG A 16 3.00 -25.84 -7.94
N VAL A 17 3.66 -24.70 -7.82
CA VAL A 17 3.04 -23.38 -8.03
C VAL A 17 2.66 -23.23 -9.50
N ARG A 18 1.37 -23.09 -9.77
CA ARG A 18 0.79 -22.80 -11.09
C ARG A 18 0.50 -21.31 -11.29
N LEU A 19 0.22 -20.62 -10.19
CA LEU A 19 0.01 -19.17 -10.16
C LEU A 19 0.55 -18.62 -8.84
N ASP A 20 1.31 -17.55 -8.91
CA ASP A 20 1.67 -16.70 -7.77
C ASP A 20 1.63 -15.25 -8.24
N ARG A 21 0.82 -14.43 -7.55
CA ARG A 21 0.65 -13.01 -7.90
C ARG A 21 1.43 -12.08 -6.97
N GLY A 22 2.28 -12.63 -6.10
CA GLY A 22 3.00 -11.84 -5.10
C GLY A 22 2.06 -11.19 -4.08
N TRP A 23 2.61 -10.30 -3.26
CA TRP A 23 1.84 -9.54 -2.29
C TRP A 23 1.14 -8.36 -2.97
N ARG A 24 -0.14 -8.17 -2.65
CA ARG A 24 -0.97 -7.09 -3.19
C ARG A 24 -1.75 -6.41 -2.07
N PRO A 25 -2.01 -5.11 -2.16
CA PRO A 25 -2.84 -4.43 -1.17
C PRO A 25 -4.29 -4.92 -1.25
N ASN A 26 -4.99 -4.94 -0.10
CA ASN A 26 -6.44 -5.09 -0.05
C ASN A 26 -7.10 -3.83 0.50
N LEU A 27 -8.38 -3.64 0.19
CA LEU A 27 -9.14 -2.53 0.74
C LEU A 27 -9.67 -2.91 2.12
N ILE A 28 -9.28 -2.16 3.14
CA ILE A 28 -9.93 -2.18 4.46
C ILE A 28 -11.21 -1.35 4.36
N VAL A 29 -12.35 -1.98 4.60
CA VAL A 29 -13.66 -1.31 4.50
C VAL A 29 -14.09 -0.73 5.84
N GLU A 30 -15.09 0.15 5.83
CA GLU A 30 -15.59 0.84 7.03
C GLU A 30 -16.01 -0.10 8.16
N GLY A 31 -16.51 -1.30 7.83
CA GLY A 31 -16.92 -2.30 8.81
C GLY A 31 -15.79 -2.72 9.76
N CYS A 32 -14.52 -2.63 9.33
CA CYS A 32 -13.38 -2.90 10.20
C CYS A 32 -13.24 -1.88 11.33
N ASN A 33 -13.39 -0.58 11.02
CA ASN A 33 -13.32 0.49 12.03
C ASN A 33 -14.48 0.37 13.02
N ARG A 34 -15.68 0.03 12.53
CA ARG A 34 -16.86 -0.21 13.39
C ARG A 34 -16.63 -1.40 14.33
N LEU A 35 -16.07 -2.49 13.81
CA LEU A 35 -15.75 -3.66 14.63
C LEU A 35 -14.70 -3.32 15.68
N LEU A 36 -13.62 -2.64 15.30
CA LEU A 36 -12.56 -2.24 16.23
C LEU A 36 -13.10 -1.38 17.39
N ALA A 37 -13.90 -0.35 17.08
CA ALA A 37 -14.53 0.48 18.08
C ALA A 37 -15.46 -0.32 19.01
N ALA A 38 -16.21 -1.27 18.46
CA ALA A 38 -17.10 -2.11 19.25
C ALA A 38 -16.35 -3.08 20.16
N LEU A 39 -15.25 -3.68 19.70
CA LEU A 39 -14.38 -4.52 20.51
C LEU A 39 -13.71 -3.71 21.63
N MET A 40 -13.23 -2.50 21.36
CA MET A 40 -12.65 -1.61 22.37
C MET A 40 -13.67 -1.19 23.45
N LYS A 41 -14.94 -0.99 23.07
CA LYS A 41 -16.04 -0.74 24.01
C LYS A 41 -16.40 -1.99 24.85
N GLY A 42 -16.00 -3.18 24.41
CA GLY A 42 -16.49 -4.44 24.97
C GLY A 42 -17.96 -4.72 24.62
N GLN A 43 -18.40 -4.34 23.42
CA GLN A 43 -19.77 -4.50 22.97
C GLN A 43 -20.16 -6.01 22.95
N PRO A 44 -21.20 -6.43 23.69
CA PRO A 44 -21.60 -7.84 23.74
C PRO A 44 -22.03 -8.39 22.37
N GLY A 45 -21.72 -9.66 22.12
CA GLY A 45 -22.13 -10.38 20.90
C GLY A 45 -21.28 -10.09 19.66
N LEU A 46 -20.18 -9.34 19.78
CA LEU A 46 -19.24 -9.10 18.70
C LEU A 46 -17.88 -9.74 19.01
N ALA A 47 -17.36 -10.49 18.05
CA ALA A 47 -16.04 -11.10 18.10
C ALA A 47 -15.13 -10.57 16.97
N GLY A 48 -13.87 -11.00 16.95
CA GLY A 48 -12.88 -10.58 15.95
C GLY A 48 -13.17 -11.10 14.54
N ILE A 49 -12.11 -11.47 13.82
CA ILE A 49 -12.23 -12.10 12.49
C ILE A 49 -12.72 -13.54 12.68
N LEU A 50 -13.76 -13.94 11.95
CA LEU A 50 -14.41 -15.24 12.12
C LEU A 50 -14.47 -16.06 10.83
N TYR A 51 -14.68 -15.42 9.68
CA TYR A 51 -14.88 -16.11 8.41
C TYR A 51 -14.11 -15.46 7.27
N LEU A 52 -13.67 -16.29 6.32
CA LEU A 52 -13.33 -15.87 4.97
C LEU A 52 -14.52 -16.17 4.07
N ALA A 53 -15.03 -15.15 3.39
CA ALA A 53 -16.00 -15.34 2.33
C ALA A 53 -15.33 -15.23 0.96
N VAL A 54 -15.83 -16.00 0.01
CA VAL A 54 -15.37 -16.01 -1.38
C VAL A 54 -16.57 -15.82 -2.30
N GLY A 55 -16.40 -15.01 -3.35
CA GLY A 55 -17.43 -14.70 -4.31
C GLY A 55 -17.01 -14.93 -5.77
N GLU A 56 -17.99 -15.27 -6.60
CA GLU A 56 -17.82 -15.39 -8.05
C GLU A 56 -17.72 -14.04 -8.75
N GLY A 57 -18.21 -12.97 -8.09
CA GLY A 57 -18.40 -11.67 -8.72
C GLY A 57 -19.33 -11.71 -9.93
N PHE A 58 -19.19 -10.73 -10.81
CA PHE A 58 -19.91 -10.67 -12.09
C PHE A 58 -19.01 -11.03 -13.27
N ARG A 59 -19.57 -11.58 -14.34
CA ARG A 59 -18.78 -12.04 -15.52
C ARG A 59 -18.12 -10.86 -16.25
N GLU A 60 -18.78 -9.71 -16.24
CA GLU A 60 -18.34 -8.47 -16.87
C GLU A 60 -17.02 -7.96 -16.27
N TRP A 61 -16.70 -8.36 -15.03
CA TRP A 61 -15.44 -8.02 -14.36
C TRP A 61 -14.20 -8.64 -15.04
N ASP A 62 -14.38 -9.68 -15.88
CA ASP A 62 -13.29 -10.26 -16.66
C ASP A 62 -12.73 -9.28 -17.70
N ALA A 63 -13.56 -8.33 -18.17
CA ALA A 63 -13.15 -7.29 -19.12
C ALA A 63 -12.61 -6.04 -18.41
N ALA A 64 -13.22 -5.65 -17.29
CA ALA A 64 -12.81 -4.51 -16.49
C ALA A 64 -13.15 -4.73 -15.01
N LEU A 65 -12.12 -4.79 -14.16
CA LEU A 65 -12.32 -4.93 -12.71
C LEU A 65 -12.92 -3.63 -12.15
N PRO A 66 -14.01 -3.71 -11.36
CA PRO A 66 -14.53 -2.54 -10.67
C PRO A 66 -13.57 -2.11 -9.55
N LEU A 67 -13.65 -0.84 -9.19
CA LEU A 67 -12.96 -0.32 -8.01
C LEU A 67 -13.66 -0.81 -6.73
N PRO A 68 -12.93 -1.41 -5.76
CA PRO A 68 -13.48 -1.74 -4.46
C PRO A 68 -14.00 -0.49 -3.73
N GLN A 69 -15.11 -0.60 -3.01
CA GLN A 69 -15.76 0.52 -2.34
C GLN A 69 -15.56 0.48 -0.82
N PRO A 70 -15.09 1.55 -0.16
CA PRO A 70 -14.89 1.57 1.30
C PRO A 70 -16.16 1.30 2.11
N ALA A 71 -17.32 1.67 1.56
CA ALA A 71 -18.63 1.45 2.18
C ALA A 71 -19.24 0.07 1.90
N ALA A 72 -18.52 -0.83 1.21
CA ALA A 72 -19.01 -2.18 0.94
C ALA A 72 -19.30 -2.93 2.25
N THR A 73 -20.46 -3.58 2.30
CA THR A 73 -20.91 -4.37 3.47
C THR A 73 -21.02 -5.86 3.17
N ARG A 74 -20.87 -6.26 1.91
CA ARG A 74 -21.01 -7.64 1.43
C ARG A 74 -20.23 -7.85 0.13
N LEU A 75 -20.01 -9.12 -0.23
CA LEU A 75 -19.54 -9.52 -1.56
C LEU A 75 -20.69 -9.40 -2.57
N ALA A 76 -20.36 -9.24 -3.86
CA ALA A 76 -21.36 -9.11 -4.92
C ALA A 76 -22.10 -10.43 -5.18
N ARG A 77 -21.38 -11.56 -5.23
CA ARG A 77 -21.95 -12.91 -5.37
C ARG A 77 -21.19 -13.92 -4.54
N GLU A 78 -21.50 -13.95 -3.25
CA GLU A 78 -20.89 -14.90 -2.32
C GLU A 78 -21.33 -16.35 -2.60
N ILE A 79 -20.36 -17.26 -2.56
CA ILE A 79 -20.54 -18.69 -2.83
C ILE A 79 -19.94 -19.61 -1.77
N LEU A 80 -19.11 -19.05 -0.89
CA LEU A 80 -18.48 -19.79 0.20
C LEU A 80 -18.30 -18.86 1.39
N ARG A 81 -18.62 -19.37 2.58
CA ARG A 81 -18.34 -18.77 3.87
C ARG A 81 -17.57 -19.78 4.71
N ARG A 82 -16.25 -19.72 4.69
CA ARG A 82 -15.40 -20.67 5.41
C ARG A 82 -15.06 -20.12 6.80
N PRO A 83 -15.33 -20.86 7.89
CA PRO A 83 -14.81 -20.47 9.20
C PRO A 83 -13.28 -20.43 9.17
N ILE A 84 -12.71 -19.53 9.96
CA ILE A 84 -11.26 -19.42 10.15
C ILE A 84 -10.96 -19.99 11.54
N ALA A 85 -10.11 -21.01 11.58
CA ALA A 85 -9.68 -21.59 12.85
C ALA A 85 -8.69 -20.66 13.55
N ASN A 86 -8.60 -20.74 14.89
CA ASN A 86 -7.71 -19.86 15.66
C ASN A 86 -6.24 -20.04 15.23
N GLU A 87 -5.85 -21.27 14.89
CA GLU A 87 -4.48 -21.61 14.48
C GLU A 87 -4.13 -21.04 13.09
N GLU A 88 -5.14 -20.69 12.29
CA GLU A 88 -4.95 -20.04 10.99
C GLU A 88 -4.71 -18.53 11.13
N ILE A 89 -4.96 -17.95 12.32
CA ILE A 89 -4.70 -16.55 12.66
C ILE A 89 -3.52 -16.48 13.62
N ILE A 90 -2.39 -15.95 13.15
CA ILE A 90 -1.19 -15.80 13.97
C ILE A 90 -0.78 -14.34 14.11
N PHE A 91 -0.17 -14.00 15.23
CA PHE A 91 0.51 -12.72 15.40
C PHE A 91 1.84 -12.73 14.65
N LEU A 92 2.23 -11.58 14.10
CA LEU A 92 3.55 -11.37 13.50
C LEU A 92 4.35 -10.31 14.26
N ASP A 93 5.66 -10.47 14.35
CA ASP A 93 6.56 -9.46 14.90
C ASP A 93 6.92 -8.36 13.87
N SER A 94 7.86 -7.48 14.23
CA SER A 94 8.35 -6.42 13.35
C SER A 94 9.09 -6.95 12.11
N ALA A 95 9.70 -8.14 12.19
CA ALA A 95 10.37 -8.82 11.09
C ALA A 95 9.41 -9.65 10.21
N GLY A 96 8.13 -9.75 10.59
CA GLY A 96 7.12 -10.53 9.88
C GLY A 96 7.18 -12.03 10.18
N LEU A 97 7.79 -12.42 11.31
CA LEU A 97 7.86 -13.78 11.81
C LEU A 97 6.74 -14.05 12.82
N PRO A 98 6.30 -15.31 12.99
CA PRO A 98 5.28 -15.67 13.97
C PRO A 98 5.67 -15.26 15.41
N ALA A 99 4.74 -14.66 16.13
CA ALA A 99 4.89 -14.26 17.52
C ALA A 99 3.85 -14.95 18.42
N ALA A 100 4.27 -15.35 19.62
CA ALA A 100 3.37 -15.97 20.60
C ALA A 100 2.52 -14.95 21.37
N ALA A 101 3.06 -13.74 21.58
CA ALA A 101 2.35 -12.66 22.25
C ALA A 101 1.57 -11.79 21.24
N PRO A 102 0.47 -11.14 21.66
CA PRO A 102 -0.26 -10.22 20.81
C PRO A 102 0.64 -9.09 20.27
N THR A 103 0.53 -8.82 18.98
CA THR A 103 1.21 -7.71 18.30
C THR A 103 0.22 -6.88 17.49
N GLY A 104 0.70 -5.76 16.93
CA GLY A 104 -0.07 -4.96 15.98
C GLY A 104 -0.18 -5.57 14.57
N ARG A 105 0.20 -6.83 14.35
CA ARG A 105 0.20 -7.47 13.02
C ARG A 105 -0.39 -8.87 13.09
N LEU A 106 -1.27 -9.19 12.15
CA LEU A 106 -1.88 -10.50 12.00
C LEU A 106 -1.55 -11.09 10.64
N GLN A 107 -1.39 -12.42 10.59
CA GLN A 107 -1.43 -13.20 9.36
C GLN A 107 -2.56 -14.22 9.44
N ILE A 108 -3.34 -14.32 8.37
CA ILE A 108 -4.38 -15.33 8.19
C ILE A 108 -3.99 -16.20 7.01
N SER A 109 -3.90 -17.52 7.19
CA SER A 109 -3.48 -18.45 6.13
C SER A 109 -4.53 -19.52 5.90
N ILE A 110 -5.01 -19.60 4.65
CA ILE A 110 -6.20 -20.36 4.28
C ILE A 110 -5.87 -21.19 3.04
N ALA A 111 -6.12 -22.49 3.09
CA ALA A 111 -6.13 -23.36 1.92
C ALA A 111 -7.57 -23.63 1.49
N LEU A 112 -7.86 -23.42 0.21
CA LEU A 112 -9.15 -23.70 -0.42
C LEU A 112 -8.94 -24.70 -1.54
N THR A 113 -9.62 -25.83 -1.45
CA THR A 113 -9.63 -26.88 -2.44
C THR A 113 -10.94 -26.85 -3.21
N ARG A 114 -11.05 -27.73 -4.21
CA ARG A 114 -12.30 -27.85 -4.94
C ARG A 114 -13.48 -28.31 -4.08
N ALA A 115 -13.24 -29.10 -3.03
CA ALA A 115 -14.29 -29.65 -2.17
C ALA A 115 -15.00 -28.56 -1.34
N ASP A 116 -14.38 -27.38 -1.20
CA ASP A 116 -14.94 -26.26 -0.46
C ASP A 116 -16.06 -25.53 -1.22
N PHE A 117 -16.26 -25.79 -2.51
CA PHE A 117 -17.16 -25.01 -3.37
C PHE A 117 -18.39 -25.78 -3.85
N PRO A 118 -19.56 -25.11 -3.98
CA PRO A 118 -20.85 -25.77 -4.22
C PRO A 118 -21.05 -26.31 -5.65
N ALA A 119 -20.38 -25.74 -6.67
CA ALA A 119 -20.55 -26.18 -8.06
C ALA A 119 -20.06 -27.62 -8.26
N GLY A 120 -20.26 -28.19 -9.46
CA GLY A 120 -19.52 -29.35 -10.00
C GLY A 120 -18.51 -28.91 -11.08
N GLY A 121 -17.39 -29.60 -11.27
CA GLY A 121 -16.38 -29.21 -12.27
C GLY A 121 -15.44 -28.09 -11.78
N PHE A 122 -15.49 -26.90 -12.38
CA PHE A 122 -14.67 -25.74 -11.98
C PHE A 122 -15.50 -24.67 -11.26
N GLN A 123 -14.84 -23.85 -10.43
CA GLN A 123 -15.45 -22.73 -9.72
C GLN A 123 -14.71 -21.42 -10.02
N PRO A 124 -15.31 -20.46 -10.73
CA PRO A 124 -14.69 -19.15 -10.91
C PRO A 124 -14.75 -18.34 -9.61
N VAL A 125 -13.65 -17.70 -9.25
CA VAL A 125 -13.53 -16.83 -8.08
C VAL A 125 -12.98 -15.48 -8.51
N ARG A 126 -13.64 -14.39 -8.09
CA ARG A 126 -13.24 -13.00 -8.43
C ARG A 126 -13.15 -12.07 -7.24
N GLU A 127 -13.70 -12.45 -6.10
CA GLU A 127 -13.65 -11.63 -4.91
C GLU A 127 -13.56 -12.45 -3.63
N PHE A 128 -13.12 -11.79 -2.57
CA PHE A 128 -13.19 -12.33 -1.22
C PHE A 128 -13.19 -11.21 -0.18
N GLY A 129 -13.55 -11.58 1.04
CA GLY A 129 -13.49 -10.68 2.18
C GLY A 129 -13.47 -11.42 3.50
N LEU A 130 -12.88 -10.80 4.51
CA LEU A 130 -12.92 -11.24 5.90
C LEU A 130 -14.16 -10.67 6.57
N PHE A 131 -14.81 -11.50 7.37
CA PHE A 131 -16.00 -11.14 8.13
C PHE A 131 -15.80 -11.41 9.61
N GLY A 132 -16.31 -10.50 10.44
CA GLY A 132 -16.23 -10.57 11.89
C GLY A 132 -17.47 -10.03 12.59
N GLY A 133 -17.34 -9.73 13.88
CA GLY A 133 -18.44 -9.26 14.70
C GLY A 133 -19.40 -10.41 15.05
N ASN A 134 -20.63 -10.33 14.56
CA ASN A 134 -21.66 -11.36 14.72
C ASN A 134 -21.84 -12.21 13.44
N ALA A 135 -20.79 -12.32 12.63
CA ALA A 135 -20.81 -13.16 11.42
C ALA A 135 -21.17 -14.61 11.76
N THR A 136 -21.94 -15.23 10.88
CA THR A 136 -22.29 -16.66 10.90
C THR A 136 -21.88 -17.32 9.58
N ALA A 137 -22.17 -18.61 9.43
CA ALA A 137 -21.98 -19.31 8.15
C ALA A 137 -22.92 -18.79 7.04
N GLU A 138 -23.98 -18.06 7.37
CA GLU A 138 -24.96 -17.57 6.41
C GLU A 138 -24.45 -16.32 5.67
N PRO A 139 -24.64 -16.24 4.33
CA PRO A 139 -24.34 -15.05 3.56
C PRO A 139 -25.05 -13.79 4.07
N GLY A 140 -24.33 -12.66 4.10
CA GLY A 140 -24.87 -11.36 4.50
C GLY A 140 -24.94 -11.12 6.02
N SER A 141 -24.41 -12.04 6.83
CA SER A 141 -24.22 -11.85 8.26
C SER A 141 -22.88 -11.16 8.57
N GLY A 142 -22.79 -10.52 9.74
CA GLY A 142 -21.55 -9.94 10.25
C GLY A 142 -21.16 -8.59 9.63
N LEU A 143 -19.93 -8.19 9.93
CA LEU A 143 -19.29 -7.00 9.37
C LEU A 143 -18.21 -7.41 8.38
N LEU A 144 -18.28 -6.91 7.15
CA LEU A 144 -17.18 -7.00 6.19
C LEU A 144 -16.01 -6.14 6.70
N LEU A 145 -14.80 -6.70 6.73
CA LEU A 145 -13.61 -6.05 7.31
C LEU A 145 -12.61 -5.65 6.23
N ASN A 146 -12.47 -6.47 5.20
CA ASN A 146 -11.73 -6.12 3.99
C ASN A 146 -12.46 -6.66 2.77
N HIS A 147 -12.18 -6.07 1.61
CA HIS A 147 -12.72 -6.51 0.34
C HIS A 147 -11.62 -6.52 -0.72
N VAL A 148 -11.55 -7.61 -1.47
CA VAL A 148 -10.66 -7.73 -2.63
C VAL A 148 -11.47 -8.16 -3.82
N ILE A 149 -11.29 -7.45 -4.92
CA ILE A 149 -11.73 -7.83 -6.25
C ILE A 149 -10.47 -8.08 -7.07
N HIS A 150 -10.36 -9.26 -7.68
CA HIS A 150 -9.16 -9.71 -8.38
C HIS A 150 -9.50 -10.38 -9.72
N PRO A 151 -8.55 -10.48 -10.66
CA PRO A 151 -8.77 -11.23 -11.90
C PRO A 151 -9.17 -12.66 -11.58
N ARG A 152 -10.05 -13.22 -12.42
CA ARG A 152 -10.62 -14.57 -12.30
C ARG A 152 -9.56 -15.62 -11.95
N ILE A 153 -9.90 -16.48 -11.01
CA ILE A 153 -9.18 -17.72 -10.67
C ILE A 153 -10.19 -18.85 -10.81
N ASP A 154 -9.87 -19.85 -11.63
CA ASP A 154 -10.69 -21.04 -11.77
C ASP A 154 -10.17 -22.14 -10.85
N ILE A 155 -10.95 -22.51 -9.84
CA ILE A 155 -10.64 -23.61 -8.95
C ILE A 155 -11.17 -24.90 -9.58
N THR A 156 -10.27 -25.78 -9.99
CA THR A 156 -10.57 -27.09 -10.57
C THR A 156 -10.15 -28.22 -9.63
N PRO A 157 -10.64 -29.46 -9.82
CA PRO A 157 -10.13 -30.62 -9.10
C PRO A 157 -8.61 -30.73 -9.22
N GLY A 158 -7.93 -31.07 -8.12
CA GLY A 158 -6.47 -31.18 -8.08
C GLY A 158 -5.71 -29.86 -7.96
N LEU A 159 -6.41 -28.72 -7.83
CA LEU A 159 -5.80 -27.44 -7.48
C LEU A 159 -6.16 -27.02 -6.06
N THR A 160 -5.22 -26.38 -5.38
CA THR A 160 -5.39 -25.76 -4.06
C THR A 160 -5.02 -24.29 -4.13
N LEU A 161 -5.95 -23.41 -3.78
CA LEU A 161 -5.70 -21.98 -3.59
C LEU A 161 -5.25 -21.73 -2.15
N HIS A 162 -3.96 -21.44 -1.99
CA HIS A 162 -3.42 -20.90 -0.76
C HIS A 162 -3.56 -19.38 -0.77
N ARG A 163 -4.32 -18.87 0.19
CA ARG A 163 -4.54 -17.44 0.41
C ARG A 163 -3.95 -17.04 1.75
N THR A 164 -2.97 -16.15 1.70
CA THR A 164 -2.39 -15.55 2.90
C THR A 164 -2.79 -14.08 2.94
N LEU A 165 -3.38 -13.63 4.04
CA LEU A 165 -3.69 -12.23 4.30
C LEU A 165 -2.82 -11.71 5.44
N ARG A 166 -2.41 -10.45 5.37
CA ARG A 166 -1.76 -9.73 6.47
C ARG A 166 -2.52 -8.46 6.78
N LEU A 167 -2.75 -8.20 8.06
CA LEU A 167 -3.35 -6.97 8.56
C LEU A 167 -2.34 -6.28 9.49
N ASP A 168 -2.09 -4.99 9.25
CA ASP A 168 -1.15 -4.19 10.03
C ASP A 168 -1.84 -3.00 10.70
N PHE A 169 -2.02 -3.14 12.02
CA PHE A 169 -2.61 -2.16 12.92
C PHE A 169 -1.56 -1.20 13.51
N SER A 170 -0.26 -1.50 13.37
CA SER A 170 0.83 -0.70 13.95
C SER A 170 0.91 0.71 13.35
N GLN A 171 0.38 0.91 12.15
CA GLN A 171 0.26 2.22 11.51
C GLN A 171 -0.79 3.14 12.17
N MET A 172 -1.48 2.72 13.26
CA MET A 172 -2.21 3.66 14.14
C MET A 172 -1.28 4.44 15.09
N PHE A 173 -0.06 3.94 15.34
CA PHE A 173 0.93 4.60 16.21
C PHE A 173 2.32 4.74 15.59
N ALA A 174 2.58 4.11 14.45
CA ALA A 174 3.81 4.29 13.69
C ALA A 174 3.67 5.49 12.75
N ALA A 175 4.17 6.65 13.19
CA ALA A 175 4.87 7.50 12.25
C ALA A 175 6.03 6.68 11.66
N ARG A 176 5.85 6.22 10.41
CA ARG A 176 6.87 5.80 9.42
C ARG A 176 7.96 4.80 9.88
N GLU A 177 7.92 3.60 9.30
CA GLU A 177 9.09 2.87 8.76
C GLU A 177 8.59 2.12 7.50
N GLU A 178 8.98 2.53 6.30
CA GLU A 178 10.15 2.10 5.50
C GLU A 178 9.68 1.29 4.28
N ILE A 179 8.94 1.97 3.40
CA ILE A 179 9.32 1.88 1.99
C ILE A 179 10.45 2.89 1.87
N PRO A 180 11.59 2.60 1.23
CA PRO A 180 12.50 3.65 0.82
C PRO A 180 11.70 4.52 -0.17
N GLY A 181 11.02 5.53 0.37
CA GLY A 181 10.23 6.44 -0.41
C GLY A 181 11.13 7.09 -1.45
N LEU A 182 10.50 7.54 -2.53
CA LEU A 182 11.13 8.37 -3.54
C LEU A 182 12.13 9.35 -2.88
N GLY A 183 13.41 9.20 -3.22
CA GLY A 183 14.47 10.05 -2.69
C GLY A 183 15.12 9.63 -1.38
N ALA A 184 14.88 8.44 -0.84
CA ALA A 184 15.57 7.92 0.35
C ALA A 184 17.10 8.03 0.24
N GLY A 185 17.65 7.72 -0.93
CA GLY A 185 19.09 7.82 -1.24
C GLY A 185 19.56 9.22 -1.65
N LEU A 186 18.69 10.23 -1.70
CA LEU A 186 19.13 11.58 -2.04
C LEU A 186 20.05 12.13 -0.95
N PRO A 187 21.12 12.85 -1.31
CA PRO A 187 21.98 13.50 -0.35
C PRO A 187 21.17 14.47 0.54
N VAL A 188 21.45 14.52 1.84
CA VAL A 188 20.76 15.45 2.76
C VAL A 188 20.98 16.92 2.39
N ARG A 189 22.12 17.22 1.75
CA ARG A 189 22.45 18.55 1.23
C ARG A 189 21.50 19.05 0.13
N SER A 190 20.74 18.15 -0.48
CA SER A 190 19.79 18.48 -1.55
C SER A 190 18.50 19.14 -1.02
N ILE A 191 18.30 19.14 0.31
CA ILE A 191 17.20 19.86 0.94
C ILE A 191 17.49 21.36 0.89
N ASP A 192 16.50 22.12 0.45
CA ASP A 192 16.57 23.58 0.42
C ASP A 192 16.91 24.15 1.80
N GLY A 193 17.95 24.97 1.85
CA GLY A 193 18.47 25.59 3.06
C GLY A 193 19.48 24.75 3.85
N VAL A 194 19.77 23.50 3.47
CA VAL A 194 20.87 22.71 4.08
C VAL A 194 22.21 23.10 3.48
N GLY A 195 22.39 22.84 2.17
CA GLY A 195 23.55 23.23 1.37
C GLY A 195 24.91 23.06 2.08
N GLU A 196 25.83 23.99 1.80
CA GLU A 196 27.18 24.03 2.39
C GLU A 196 27.19 24.51 3.85
N VAL A 197 26.12 25.16 4.31
CA VAL A 197 26.07 25.74 5.66
C VAL A 197 25.88 24.66 6.72
N TYR A 198 24.95 23.72 6.50
CA TYR A 198 24.63 22.67 7.47
C TYR A 198 25.02 21.27 6.99
N GLY A 199 25.28 21.09 5.69
CA GLY A 199 25.69 19.81 5.11
C GLY A 199 26.90 19.17 5.80
N PRO A 200 28.02 19.89 6.03
CA PRO A 200 29.19 19.33 6.70
C PRO A 200 28.92 18.86 8.13
N ALA A 201 28.09 19.60 8.89
CA ALA A 201 27.72 19.24 10.27
C ALA A 201 26.84 17.98 10.33
N LEU A 202 25.90 17.84 9.38
CA LEU A 202 25.08 16.63 9.23
C LEU A 202 25.93 15.42 8.81
N ALA A 203 26.83 15.61 7.84
CA ALA A 203 27.73 14.55 7.38
C ALA A 203 28.68 14.08 8.49
N ALA A 204 29.22 15.01 9.29
CA ALA A 204 30.04 14.68 10.47
C ALA A 204 29.26 13.89 11.53
N ALA A 205 27.93 14.06 11.58
CA ALA A 205 27.02 13.28 12.43
C ALA A 205 26.56 11.95 11.79
N GLY A 206 27.13 11.56 10.64
CA GLY A 206 26.79 10.33 9.93
C GLY A 206 25.51 10.42 9.09
N VAL A 207 24.93 11.61 8.93
CA VAL A 207 23.72 11.83 8.15
C VAL A 207 24.09 12.27 6.74
N ASN A 208 24.04 11.33 5.79
CA ASN A 208 24.44 11.59 4.40
C ASN A 208 23.24 11.63 3.46
N THR A 209 22.20 10.86 3.76
CA THR A 209 21.00 10.71 2.93
C THR A 209 19.74 11.23 3.62
N LEU A 210 18.63 11.40 2.87
CA LEU A 210 17.34 11.72 3.45
C LEU A 210 16.85 10.62 4.40
N HIS A 211 17.15 9.36 4.09
CA HIS A 211 16.85 8.23 4.96
C HIS A 211 17.57 8.34 6.31
N ASP A 212 18.91 8.52 6.31
CA ASP A 212 19.69 8.73 7.53
C ASP A 212 19.12 9.89 8.35
N PHE A 213 18.71 10.95 7.63
CA PHE A 213 18.23 12.17 8.25
C PHE A 213 16.88 11.99 8.95
N LEU A 214 16.00 11.13 8.43
CA LEU A 214 14.74 10.79 9.09
C LEU A 214 14.94 9.82 10.27
N ALA A 215 15.92 8.92 10.18
CA ALA A 215 16.28 7.97 11.24
C ALA A 215 16.94 8.65 12.46
N MET A 216 17.58 9.79 12.27
CA MET A 216 18.22 10.55 13.37
C MET A 216 17.22 10.98 14.45
N ASN A 217 17.65 11.02 15.72
CA ASN A 217 16.88 11.54 16.85
C ASN A 217 16.67 13.07 16.76
N PRO A 218 15.42 13.56 16.61
CA PRO A 218 15.15 14.99 16.46
C PRO A 218 15.36 15.82 17.74
N LEU A 219 15.46 15.18 18.92
CA LEU A 219 15.65 15.85 20.20
C LEU A 219 17.13 16.10 20.54
N ALA A 220 18.05 15.55 19.75
CA ALA A 220 19.48 15.69 19.92
C ALA A 220 20.13 16.23 18.63
N PRO A 221 20.01 17.54 18.33
CA PRO A 221 20.54 18.11 17.09
C PRO A 221 22.08 18.04 17.06
N PRO A 222 22.68 17.78 15.88
CA PRO A 222 24.12 17.90 15.71
C PRO A 222 24.62 19.31 16.06
N ALA A 223 25.87 19.39 16.53
CA ALA A 223 26.51 20.65 16.89
C ALA A 223 26.47 21.63 15.70
N GLY A 224 26.09 22.89 15.97
CA GLY A 224 26.02 23.94 14.95
C GLY A 224 24.69 24.02 14.17
N ILE A 225 23.72 23.13 14.44
CA ILE A 225 22.41 23.16 13.78
C ILE A 225 21.32 23.61 14.77
N PRO A 226 20.70 24.78 14.58
CA PRO A 226 19.59 25.21 15.43
C PRO A 226 18.40 24.23 15.36
N ALA A 227 17.79 23.91 16.51
CA ALA A 227 16.67 22.98 16.57
C ALA A 227 15.45 23.39 15.71
N GLY A 228 15.24 24.69 15.51
CA GLY A 228 14.23 25.20 14.57
C GLY A 228 14.53 24.79 13.12
N LYS A 229 15.78 24.97 12.68
CA LYS A 229 16.24 24.59 11.34
C LYS A 229 16.22 23.08 11.13
N LEU A 230 16.63 22.31 12.14
CA LEU A 230 16.54 20.85 12.05
C LEU A 230 15.10 20.37 11.82
N ARG A 231 14.12 20.96 12.51
CA ARG A 231 12.70 20.63 12.31
C ARG A 231 12.21 21.02 10.92
N GLU A 232 12.59 22.20 10.43
CA GLU A 232 12.27 22.66 9.07
C GLU A 232 12.80 21.68 8.01
N PHE A 233 14.10 21.35 8.06
CA PHE A 233 14.72 20.43 7.12
C PHE A 233 14.09 19.04 7.16
N ARG A 234 13.76 18.55 8.36
CA ARG A 234 13.05 17.26 8.50
C ARG A 234 11.65 17.31 7.91
N ALA A 235 10.93 18.43 8.03
CA ALA A 235 9.63 18.59 7.38
C ALA A 235 9.79 18.51 5.85
N LYS A 236 10.78 19.20 5.27
CA LYS A 236 11.11 19.13 3.83
C LYS A 236 11.49 17.70 3.39
N ALA A 237 12.39 17.03 4.11
CA ALA A 237 12.77 15.64 3.80
C ALA A 237 11.56 14.68 3.85
N ARG A 238 10.64 14.91 4.80
CA ARG A 238 9.39 14.16 4.90
C ARG A 238 8.45 14.41 3.74
N MET A 239 8.42 15.61 3.16
CA MET A 239 7.62 15.93 1.97
C MET A 239 8.16 15.15 0.77
N VAL A 240 9.48 15.16 0.54
CA VAL A 240 10.11 14.39 -0.54
C VAL A 240 9.79 12.90 -0.40
N MET A 241 10.03 12.33 0.78
CA MET A 241 9.79 10.90 1.04
C MET A 241 8.31 10.52 1.17
N ALA A 242 7.38 11.48 1.18
CA ALA A 242 5.93 11.20 1.19
C ALA A 242 5.36 11.19 -0.22
N LEU A 243 6.16 11.57 -1.22
CA LEU A 243 5.68 11.76 -2.56
C LEU A 243 5.33 10.41 -3.20
N THR A 244 4.04 10.24 -3.52
CA THR A 244 3.50 9.11 -4.27
C THR A 244 2.93 9.63 -5.57
N VAL A 245 3.75 9.70 -6.63
CA VAL A 245 3.31 10.21 -7.93
C VAL A 245 2.88 9.05 -8.82
N GLY A 246 1.69 9.14 -9.43
CA GLY A 246 1.21 8.18 -10.42
C GLY A 246 1.93 8.35 -11.76
N LEU A 247 3.21 8.00 -11.84
CA LEU A 247 4.09 8.42 -12.95
C LEU A 247 3.98 7.63 -14.26
N THR A 248 3.35 6.45 -14.25
CA THR A 248 3.31 5.54 -15.41
C THR A 248 2.83 6.18 -16.73
N PRO A 249 1.79 7.05 -16.74
CA PRO A 249 1.33 7.70 -17.96
C PRO A 249 2.35 8.65 -18.59
N PHE A 250 3.36 9.10 -17.83
CA PHE A 250 4.28 10.18 -18.21
C PHE A 250 5.66 9.69 -18.65
N ALA A 251 5.81 8.41 -19.01
CA ALA A 251 7.07 7.84 -19.45
C ALA A 251 7.71 8.60 -20.64
N ALA A 252 6.89 9.21 -21.51
CA ALA A 252 7.36 10.03 -22.63
C ALA A 252 8.12 11.30 -22.16
N LEU A 253 7.81 11.80 -20.97
CA LEU A 253 8.44 12.97 -20.34
C LEU A 253 9.60 12.58 -19.40
N SER A 254 10.00 11.30 -19.37
CA SER A 254 11.01 10.78 -18.43
C SER A 254 12.39 11.47 -18.51
N HIS A 255 12.70 12.12 -19.64
CA HIS A 255 13.95 12.82 -19.86
C HIS A 255 13.95 14.26 -19.32
N LEU A 256 12.79 14.84 -19.00
CA LEU A 256 12.68 16.21 -18.51
C LEU A 256 13.09 16.29 -17.04
N SER A 257 13.75 17.39 -16.67
CA SER A 257 14.04 17.67 -15.27
C SER A 257 12.76 18.05 -14.51
N ILE A 258 12.75 17.87 -13.19
CA ILE A 258 11.62 18.31 -12.36
C ILE A 258 11.47 19.84 -12.43
N SER A 259 12.59 20.58 -12.52
CA SER A 259 12.55 22.04 -12.70
C SER A 259 11.87 22.45 -14.02
N ASP A 260 12.20 21.78 -15.13
CA ASP A 260 11.57 22.06 -16.43
C ASP A 260 10.08 21.70 -16.40
N LEU A 261 9.73 20.54 -15.83
CA LEU A 261 8.34 20.12 -15.68
C LEU A 261 7.51 21.11 -14.87
N LEU A 262 8.06 21.71 -13.82
CA LEU A 262 7.34 22.68 -12.99
C LEU A 262 7.22 24.07 -13.62
N ARG A 263 8.06 24.40 -14.60
CA ARG A 263 8.09 25.72 -15.26
C ARG A 263 7.29 25.78 -16.56
N GLU A 264 7.23 24.65 -17.26
CA GLU A 264 6.61 24.58 -18.56
C GLU A 264 5.08 24.66 -18.48
N ASP A 265 4.43 25.21 -19.51
CA ASP A 265 2.97 25.25 -19.55
C ASP A 265 2.39 23.83 -19.74
N PRO A 266 1.28 23.45 -19.05
CA PRO A 266 0.68 22.13 -19.21
C PRO A 266 0.34 21.74 -20.65
N GLN A 267 -0.02 22.72 -21.51
CA GLN A 267 -0.32 22.49 -22.92
C GLN A 267 0.94 22.13 -23.70
N THR A 268 2.06 22.81 -23.41
CA THR A 268 3.36 22.47 -23.99
C THR A 268 3.80 21.08 -23.54
N LEU A 269 3.65 20.74 -22.26
CA LEU A 269 4.01 19.40 -21.75
C LEU A 269 3.18 18.29 -22.40
N ALA A 270 1.88 18.50 -22.57
CA ALA A 270 1.01 17.58 -23.29
C ALA A 270 1.46 17.42 -24.76
N ALA A 271 1.85 18.50 -25.43
CA ALA A 271 2.39 18.46 -26.78
C ALA A 271 3.74 17.72 -26.87
N MET A 272 4.64 17.95 -25.92
CA MET A 272 5.96 17.30 -25.84
C MET A 272 5.87 15.79 -25.64
N ALA A 273 4.82 15.31 -24.96
CA ALA A 273 4.59 13.88 -24.78
C ALA A 273 4.31 13.13 -26.09
N GLY A 274 3.95 13.85 -27.16
CA GLY A 274 3.78 13.33 -28.53
C GLY A 274 2.71 12.25 -28.70
N THR A 275 1.98 11.92 -27.63
CA THR A 275 0.99 10.86 -27.58
C THR A 275 -0.36 11.46 -27.20
N PHE A 276 -1.43 11.00 -27.83
CA PHE A 276 -2.81 11.46 -27.56
C PHE A 276 -3.32 11.11 -26.16
N THR A 277 -2.48 10.50 -25.32
CA THR A 277 -2.84 9.99 -24.00
C THR A 277 -2.63 11.00 -22.88
N ILE A 278 -1.70 11.96 -23.03
CA ILE A 278 -1.42 12.97 -22.00
C ILE A 278 -2.14 14.26 -22.35
N THR A 279 -3.12 14.64 -21.53
CA THR A 279 -3.84 15.91 -21.67
C THR A 279 -3.17 17.02 -20.86
N ALA A 280 -3.51 18.28 -21.14
CA ALA A 280 -3.06 19.42 -20.33
C ALA A 280 -3.52 19.29 -18.86
N ASP A 281 -4.72 18.76 -18.61
CA ASP A 281 -5.22 18.52 -17.25
C ASP A 281 -4.36 17.47 -16.51
N MET A 282 -3.93 16.40 -17.20
CA MET A 282 -3.03 15.40 -16.62
C MET A 282 -1.65 15.99 -16.34
N ALA A 283 -1.12 16.83 -17.24
CA ALA A 283 0.15 17.53 -17.02
C ALA A 283 0.06 18.51 -15.84
N SER A 284 -1.05 19.23 -15.69
CA SER A 284 -1.32 20.10 -14.54
C SER A 284 -1.39 19.30 -13.24
N ALA A 285 -2.10 18.17 -13.23
CA ALA A 285 -2.17 17.29 -12.05
C ALA A 285 -0.78 16.75 -11.66
N LEU A 286 0.05 16.37 -12.64
CA LEU A 286 1.44 15.97 -12.40
C LEU A 286 2.24 17.11 -11.76
N GLN A 287 2.13 18.34 -12.28
CA GLN A 287 2.82 19.49 -11.71
C GLN A 287 2.39 19.75 -10.26
N GLU A 288 1.09 19.67 -9.97
CA GLU A 288 0.56 19.79 -8.61
C GLU A 288 1.14 18.72 -7.68
N GLU A 289 1.22 17.47 -8.13
CA GLU A 289 1.87 16.39 -7.39
C GLU A 289 3.36 16.68 -7.16
N LEU A 290 4.07 17.31 -8.10
CA LEU A 290 5.51 17.61 -8.00
C LEU A 290 5.82 18.89 -7.19
N MET A 291 4.87 19.80 -6.97
CA MET A 291 5.10 21.06 -6.22
C MET A 291 5.76 20.89 -4.84
N PRO A 292 5.47 19.85 -4.03
CA PRO A 292 6.17 19.63 -2.76
C PRO A 292 7.68 19.49 -2.91
N LEU A 293 8.17 18.99 -4.05
CA LEU A 293 9.61 18.92 -4.33
C LEU A 293 10.23 20.31 -4.48
N GLN A 294 9.50 21.26 -5.09
CA GLN A 294 9.95 22.64 -5.25
C GLN A 294 10.17 23.36 -3.92
N VAL A 295 9.33 23.03 -2.92
CA VAL A 295 9.43 23.58 -1.57
C VAL A 295 10.55 22.91 -0.77
N ALA A 296 10.82 21.64 -1.05
CA ALA A 296 11.68 20.81 -0.22
C ALA A 296 13.12 20.71 -0.71
N LEU A 297 13.36 20.77 -2.02
CA LEU A 297 14.67 20.58 -2.65
C LEU A 297 15.21 21.91 -3.15
N ASP A 298 16.54 22.03 -3.18
CA ASP A 298 17.18 23.17 -3.83
C ASP A 298 17.03 23.11 -5.36
N GLU A 299 17.14 24.29 -6.00
CA GLU A 299 16.97 24.43 -7.45
C GLU A 299 17.96 23.57 -8.26
N ARG A 300 19.20 23.41 -7.76
CA ARG A 300 20.21 22.59 -8.44
C ARG A 300 19.79 21.13 -8.47
N GLN A 301 19.22 20.62 -7.38
CA GLN A 301 18.71 19.25 -7.30
C GLN A 301 17.51 19.05 -8.22
N LEU A 302 16.59 20.01 -8.30
CA LEU A 302 15.43 19.95 -9.20
C LEU A 302 15.83 19.91 -10.68
N GLN A 303 16.93 20.57 -11.05
CA GLN A 303 17.49 20.52 -12.41
C GLN A 303 18.19 19.20 -12.72
N GLN A 304 18.81 18.55 -11.72
CA GLN A 304 19.52 17.28 -11.90
C GLN A 304 18.58 16.06 -11.86
N MET A 305 17.46 16.18 -11.15
CA MET A 305 16.46 15.14 -11.03
C MET A 305 15.56 15.13 -12.24
N THR A 306 15.44 13.98 -12.91
CA THR A 306 14.50 13.80 -14.02
C THR A 306 13.28 13.01 -13.58
N LEU A 307 12.18 13.13 -14.32
CA LEU A 307 10.99 12.31 -14.10
C LEU A 307 11.28 10.81 -14.22
N GLY A 308 12.20 10.43 -15.10
CA GLY A 308 12.70 9.05 -15.25
C GLY A 308 13.43 8.56 -14.01
N SER A 309 14.21 9.41 -13.35
CA SER A 309 14.86 9.04 -12.08
C SER A 309 13.85 8.81 -10.96
N LEU A 310 12.73 9.53 -10.97
CA LEU A 310 11.62 9.31 -10.04
C LEU A 310 10.89 8.00 -10.34
N LEU A 311 10.64 7.70 -11.62
CA LEU A 311 10.02 6.45 -12.08
C LEU A 311 10.81 5.19 -11.68
N GLN A 312 12.14 5.26 -11.64
CA GLN A 312 12.99 4.13 -11.27
C GLN A 312 13.08 3.90 -9.76
N GLY A 313 12.77 4.93 -8.95
CA GLY A 313 12.78 4.89 -7.50
C GLY A 313 11.39 4.78 -6.85
N ALA A 314 10.32 4.70 -7.66
CA ALA A 314 8.93 4.58 -7.24
C ALA A 314 8.43 3.13 -7.23
#